data_AF-A0A8R1EAB6-F1
#
_entry.id   AF-A0A8R1EAB6-F1
#
_cell.length_a   1.000
_cell.length_b   1.000
_cell.length_c   1.000
_cell.angle_alpha   90.00
_cell.angle_beta   90.00
_cell.angle_gamma   90.00
#
_symmetry.space_group_name_H-M   'P 1'
#
loop_
_entity.id
_entity.type
_entity.pdbx_description
1 polymer ?
#
loop_
_entity_poly.entity_id
_entity_poly.type
_entity_poly.pdbx_seq_one_letter_code
_entity_poly.pdbx_strand_id
1 'polypeptide(L)'
;MLDNHDRTKLADRLKSQLKKYETLNNMQLEDEFMSMARGLLTYGASFFDVDVFTKKSVGPGLVGVNDHGLHIILKKTWAVFNFRFDEFTAIPKDSKTLEINAERARDLIYTLVSTQMKFLAGILQKFQKR
;
A
#
# COMPACT_ATOMS: atom_id res chain seq x y z
N MET A 1 18.78 9.40 -1.43
CA MET A 1 18.92 10.81 -1.03
C MET A 1 18.38 11.66 -2.15
N LEU A 2 17.42 12.56 -1.90
CA LEU A 2 16.98 13.55 -2.89
C LEU A 2 18.15 14.50 -3.18
N ASP A 3 18.42 14.76 -4.46
CA ASP A 3 19.43 15.72 -4.87
C ASP A 3 19.04 17.14 -4.43
N ASN A 4 20.00 18.08 -4.41
CA ASN A 4 19.74 19.45 -3.93
C ASN A 4 18.77 20.24 -4.84
N HIS A 5 18.60 19.86 -6.10
CA HIS A 5 17.70 20.53 -7.05
C HIS A 5 16.23 20.11 -6.82
N ASP A 6 16.01 18.83 -6.52
CA ASP A 6 14.72 18.26 -6.15
C ASP A 6 14.22 18.81 -4.81
N ARG A 7 15.13 19.11 -3.87
CA ARG A 7 14.78 19.73 -2.58
C ARG A 7 14.22 21.14 -2.75
N THR A 8 14.80 21.97 -3.61
CA THR A 8 14.29 23.33 -3.87
C THR A 8 12.92 23.28 -4.55
N LYS A 9 12.74 22.41 -5.55
CA LYS A 9 11.43 22.20 -6.20
C LYS A 9 10.37 21.70 -5.22
N LEU A 10 10.74 20.78 -4.32
CA LEU A 10 9.84 20.31 -3.27
C LEU A 10 9.48 21.45 -2.31
N ALA A 11 10.46 22.24 -1.88
CA ALA A 11 10.23 23.38 -0.99
C ALA A 11 9.30 24.43 -1.62
N ASP A 12 9.47 24.76 -2.90
CA ASP A 12 8.61 25.71 -3.60
C ASP A 12 7.17 25.18 -3.77
N ARG A 13 7.02 23.88 -4.06
CA ARG A 13 5.70 23.22 -4.08
C ARG A 13 5.04 23.25 -2.71
N LEU A 14 5.79 22.97 -1.64
CA LEU A 14 5.27 23.01 -0.26
C LEU A 14 4.85 24.43 0.13
N LYS A 15 5.65 25.45 -0.19
CA LYS A 15 5.29 26.86 0.04
C LYS A 15 4.02 27.25 -0.72
N SER A 16 3.89 26.83 -1.98
CA SER A 16 2.69 27.08 -2.77
C SER A 16 1.45 26.42 -2.16
N GLN A 17 1.57 25.20 -1.63
CA GLN A 17 0.48 24.54 -0.93
C GLN A 17 0.16 25.23 0.39
N LEU A 18 1.17 25.60 1.19
CA LEU A 18 0.98 26.33 2.45
C LEU A 18 0.18 27.62 2.24
N LYS A 19 0.51 28.39 1.19
CA LYS A 19 -0.22 29.62 0.85
C LYS A 19 -1.70 29.37 0.55
N LYS A 20 -2.07 28.22 -0.02
CA LYS A 20 -3.47 27.88 -0.30
C LYS A 20 -4.30 27.67 0.97
N TYR A 21 -3.65 27.29 2.07
CA TYR A 21 -4.31 26.93 3.32
C TYR A 21 -3.95 27.89 4.47
N GLU A 22 -3.31 29.03 4.17
CA GLU A 22 -2.80 29.97 5.19
C GLU A 22 -3.88 30.63 6.05
N THR A 23 -5.12 30.63 5.56
CA THR A 23 -6.29 31.20 6.25
C THR A 23 -7.07 30.17 7.06
N LEU A 24 -6.73 28.88 6.97
CA LEU A 24 -7.40 27.81 7.70
C LEU A 24 -6.83 27.68 9.11
N ASN A 25 -7.70 27.40 10.07
CA ASN A 25 -7.27 27.02 11.41
C ASN A 25 -6.89 25.53 11.48
N ASN A 26 -6.32 25.10 12.61
CA ASN A 26 -5.85 23.73 12.78
C ASN A 26 -6.93 22.67 12.55
N MET A 27 -8.16 22.90 13.00
CA MET A 27 -9.26 21.95 12.82
C MET A 27 -9.63 21.80 11.34
N GLN A 28 -9.70 22.91 10.60
CA GLN A 28 -9.96 22.91 9.16
C GLN A 28 -8.82 22.23 8.38
N LEU A 29 -7.57 22.45 8.79
CA LEU A 29 -6.41 21.76 8.21
C LEU A 29 -6.44 20.25 8.47
N GLU A 30 -6.84 19.83 9.66
CA GLU A 30 -7.04 18.42 9.99
C GLU A 30 -8.15 17.80 9.14
N ASP A 31 -9.29 18.49 8.97
CA ASP A 31 -10.38 18.03 8.11
C ASP A 31 -9.94 17.89 6.64
N GLU A 32 -9.21 18.87 6.10
CA GLU A 32 -8.65 18.81 4.75
C GLU A 32 -7.64 17.66 4.61
N PHE A 33 -6.75 17.49 5.59
CA PHE A 33 -5.80 16.37 5.60
C PHE A 33 -6.53 15.03 5.61
N MET A 34 -7.53 14.88 6.47
CA MET A 34 -8.31 13.65 6.59
C MET A 34 -9.13 13.37 5.33
N SER A 35 -9.68 14.41 4.69
CA SER A 35 -10.37 14.33 3.40
C SER A 35 -9.44 13.81 2.30
N MET A 36 -8.25 14.40 2.18
CA MET A 36 -7.24 13.95 1.23
C MET A 36 -6.78 12.51 1.51
N ALA A 37 -6.51 12.18 2.78
CA ALA A 37 -6.04 10.86 3.16
C ALA A 37 -7.10 9.78 2.88
N ARG A 38 -8.37 10.02 3.22
CA ARG A 38 -9.50 9.11 2.95
C ARG A 38 -9.77 8.89 1.47
N GLY A 39 -9.37 9.82 0.60
CA GLY A 39 -9.43 9.66 -0.85
C GLY A 39 -8.46 8.60 -1.41
N LEU A 40 -7.49 8.14 -0.63
CA LEU A 40 -6.55 7.10 -1.04
C LEU A 40 -7.13 5.71 -0.78
N LEU A 41 -7.08 4.81 -1.76
CA LEU A 41 -7.52 3.41 -1.59
C LEU A 41 -6.76 2.66 -0.48
N THR A 42 -5.57 3.13 -0.15
CA THR A 42 -4.71 2.57 0.90
C THR A 42 -5.00 3.14 2.29
N TYR A 43 -5.96 4.06 2.41
CA TYR A 43 -6.33 4.65 3.69
C TYR A 43 -6.78 3.55 4.67
N GLY A 44 -6.37 3.67 5.93
CA GLY A 44 -6.71 2.69 6.97
C GLY A 44 -6.04 1.31 6.79
N ALA A 45 -5.13 1.13 5.82
CA ALA A 45 -4.46 -0.14 5.62
C ALA A 45 -3.38 -0.41 6.66
N SER A 46 -3.34 -1.67 7.14
CA SER A 46 -2.24 -2.19 7.93
C SER A 46 -1.14 -2.68 7.00
N PHE A 47 0.05 -2.05 7.06
CA PHE A 47 1.17 -2.35 6.18
C PHE A 47 2.22 -3.25 6.80
N PHE A 48 2.75 -4.17 5.99
CA PHE A 48 3.80 -5.11 6.35
C PHE A 48 4.95 -5.04 5.33
N ASP A 49 6.18 -5.01 5.83
CA ASP A 49 7.36 -5.21 5.00
C ASP A 49 7.42 -6.66 4.51
N VAL A 50 7.58 -6.82 3.20
CA VAL A 50 7.65 -8.12 2.53
C VAL A 50 8.69 -8.09 1.41
N ASP A 51 9.25 -9.23 1.07
CA ASP A 51 9.85 -9.44 -0.24
C ASP A 51 8.77 -9.94 -1.20
N VAL A 52 8.64 -9.26 -2.35
CA VAL A 52 7.63 -9.58 -3.37
C VAL A 52 8.32 -10.25 -4.54
N PHE A 53 7.83 -11.44 -4.88
CA PHE A 53 8.29 -12.22 -6.02
C PHE A 53 7.13 -12.35 -7.02
N THR A 54 7.41 -12.05 -8.27
CA THR A 54 6.53 -12.35 -9.42
C THR A 54 7.35 -13.09 -10.47
N LYS A 55 6.70 -13.59 -11.53
CA LYS A 55 7.40 -14.21 -12.67
C LYS A 55 8.46 -13.28 -13.31
N LYS A 56 8.28 -11.96 -13.24
CA LYS A 56 9.12 -10.96 -13.94
C LYS A 56 10.01 -10.14 -13.01
N SER A 57 9.73 -10.09 -11.72
CA SER A 57 10.40 -9.17 -10.81
C SER A 57 10.49 -9.72 -9.40
N VAL A 58 11.59 -9.42 -8.73
CA VAL A 58 11.78 -9.67 -7.31
C VAL A 58 12.26 -8.38 -6.66
N GLY A 59 11.75 -8.08 -5.47
CA GLY A 59 12.30 -7.00 -4.68
C GLY A 59 11.51 -6.67 -3.42
N PRO A 60 12.05 -5.78 -2.58
CA PRO A 60 11.39 -5.34 -1.37
C PRO A 60 10.11 -4.58 -1.71
N GLY A 61 9.06 -4.85 -0.94
CA GLY A 61 7.75 -4.26 -1.09
C GLY A 61 7.09 -3.95 0.25
N LEU A 62 5.89 -3.40 0.16
CA LEU A 62 4.94 -3.31 1.27
C LEU A 62 3.67 -4.01 0.85
N VAL A 63 3.03 -4.70 1.79
CA VAL A 63 1.69 -5.22 1.61
C VAL A 63 0.77 -4.60 2.64
N GLY A 64 -0.28 -3.94 2.16
CA GLY A 64 -1.33 -3.32 2.95
C GLY A 64 -2.63 -4.11 2.85
N VAL A 65 -3.39 -4.18 3.95
CA VAL A 65 -4.76 -4.69 3.93
C VAL A 65 -5.68 -3.73 4.69
N ASN A 66 -6.82 -3.39 4.10
CA ASN A 66 -7.93 -2.65 4.72
C ASN A 66 -9.28 -3.27 4.30
N ASP A 67 -10.36 -2.52 4.52
CA ASP A 67 -11.72 -2.82 4.10
C ASP A 67 -11.93 -2.82 2.58
N HIS A 68 -11.08 -2.17 1.80
CA HIS A 68 -11.12 -2.18 0.34
C HIS A 68 -10.46 -3.42 -0.28
N GLY A 69 -9.47 -4.01 0.40
CA GLY A 69 -8.81 -5.23 -0.06
C GLY A 69 -7.33 -5.31 0.27
N LEU A 70 -6.57 -5.85 -0.68
CA LEU A 70 -5.12 -6.05 -0.61
C LEU A 70 -4.40 -5.03 -1.50
N HIS A 71 -3.32 -4.46 -0.98
CA HIS A 71 -2.48 -3.49 -1.67
C HIS A 71 -1.04 -4.00 -1.69
N ILE A 72 -0.47 -4.21 -2.87
CA ILE A 72 0.94 -4.60 -3.03
C ILE A 72 1.69 -3.40 -3.59
N ILE A 73 2.72 -2.92 -2.88
CA ILE A 73 3.54 -1.78 -3.26
C ILE A 73 4.97 -2.24 -3.52
N LEU A 74 5.50 -1.99 -4.71
CA LEU A 74 6.90 -2.29 -5.04
C LEU A 74 7.78 -1.08 -4.68
N LYS A 75 8.68 -1.19 -3.69
CA LYS A 75 9.45 -0.03 -3.20
C LYS A 75 10.40 0.57 -4.23
N LYS A 76 10.85 -0.22 -5.21
CA LYS A 76 11.75 0.27 -6.28
C LYS A 76 11.08 1.34 -7.15
N THR A 77 9.79 1.17 -7.45
CA THR A 77 9.05 2.02 -8.39
C THR A 77 7.93 2.80 -7.73
N TRP A 78 7.59 2.47 -6.48
CA TRP A 78 6.38 2.91 -5.78
C TRP A 78 5.09 2.58 -6.54
N ALA A 79 5.13 1.60 -7.45
CA ALA A 79 3.94 1.10 -8.12
C ALA A 79 3.04 0.41 -7.10
N VAL A 80 1.74 0.74 -7.14
CA VAL A 80 0.71 0.22 -6.25
C VAL A 80 -0.24 -0.67 -7.05
N PHE A 81 -0.43 -1.90 -6.59
CA PHE A 81 -1.38 -2.86 -7.14
C PHE A 81 -2.46 -3.12 -6.11
N ASN A 82 -3.70 -2.76 -6.45
CA ASN A 82 -4.86 -2.93 -5.58
C ASN A 82 -5.72 -4.11 -6.07
N PHE A 83 -6.16 -4.93 -5.12
CA PHE A 83 -6.99 -6.09 -5.38
C PHE A 83 -8.16 -6.10 -4.40
N ARG A 84 -9.38 -6.19 -4.92
CA ARG A 84 -10.57 -6.46 -4.11
C ARG A 84 -10.52 -7.91 -3.61
N PHE A 85 -11.21 -8.22 -2.52
CA PHE A 85 -11.17 -9.57 -1.93
C PHE A 85 -11.70 -10.69 -2.85
N ASP A 86 -12.53 -10.36 -3.85
CA ASP A 86 -13.02 -11.27 -4.89
C ASP A 86 -12.03 -11.49 -6.05
N GLU A 87 -10.96 -10.69 -6.13
CA GLU A 87 -10.01 -10.70 -7.24
C GLU A 87 -8.78 -11.58 -7.00
N PHE A 88 -8.62 -12.09 -5.78
CA PHE A 88 -7.49 -12.94 -5.42
C PHE A 88 -7.84 -14.02 -4.40
N THR A 89 -7.03 -15.07 -4.38
CA THR A 89 -6.99 -16.01 -3.26
C THR A 89 -5.62 -15.95 -2.57
N ALA A 90 -5.64 -15.97 -1.24
CA ALA A 90 -4.43 -15.97 -0.42
C ALA A 90 -4.17 -17.38 0.10
N ILE A 91 -3.06 -17.98 -0.30
CA ILE A 91 -2.72 -19.38 -0.04
C ILE A 91 -1.43 -19.42 0.78
N PRO A 92 -1.50 -19.69 2.09
CA PRO A 92 -0.30 -19.88 2.91
C PRO A 92 0.48 -21.10 2.41
N LYS A 93 1.76 -20.93 2.09
CA LYS A 93 2.64 -22.05 1.71
C LYS A 93 3.44 -22.57 2.90
N ASP A 94 3.89 -21.65 3.76
CA ASP A 94 4.59 -21.96 4.99
C ASP A 94 4.41 -20.82 6.02
N SER A 95 5.19 -20.82 7.11
CA SER A 95 5.09 -19.82 8.18
C SER A 95 5.51 -18.39 7.80
N LYS A 96 6.23 -18.22 6.69
CA LYS A 96 6.78 -16.95 6.19
C LYS A 96 6.31 -16.61 4.79
N THR A 97 5.74 -17.57 4.05
CA THR A 97 5.39 -17.42 2.64
C THR A 97 3.88 -17.45 2.44
N LEU A 98 3.38 -16.44 1.72
CA LEU A 98 1.98 -16.35 1.29
C LEU A 98 1.94 -16.11 -0.21
N GLU A 99 1.22 -16.98 -0.91
CA GLU A 99 0.93 -16.81 -2.33
C GLU A 99 -0.38 -16.06 -2.50
N ILE A 100 -0.37 -15.03 -3.33
CA ILE A 100 -1.55 -14.30 -3.77
C ILE A 100 -1.77 -14.69 -5.23
N ASN A 101 -2.75 -15.56 -5.47
CA ASN A 101 -3.18 -15.87 -6.82
C ASN A 101 -4.20 -14.82 -7.25
N ALA A 102 -3.80 -13.94 -8.18
CA ALA A 102 -4.65 -12.93 -8.79
C ALA A 102 -4.78 -13.14 -10.31
N GLU A 103 -4.61 -14.37 -10.79
CA GLU A 103 -4.57 -14.69 -12.23
C GLU A 103 -5.86 -14.29 -12.95
N ARG A 104 -7.02 -14.44 -12.28
CA ARG A 104 -8.32 -14.05 -12.85
C ARG A 104 -8.41 -12.55 -13.15
N ALA A 105 -7.75 -11.70 -12.36
CA ALA A 105 -7.85 -10.25 -12.48
C ALA A 105 -6.65 -9.61 -13.20
N ARG A 106 -5.49 -10.25 -13.15
CA ARG A 106 -4.21 -9.66 -13.58
C ARG A 106 -3.24 -10.63 -14.27
N ASP A 107 -3.61 -11.90 -14.49
CA ASP A 107 -2.74 -12.94 -15.05
C ASP A 107 -1.37 -13.02 -14.33
N LEU A 108 -1.40 -12.87 -12.99
CA LEU A 108 -0.20 -12.84 -12.17
C LEU A 108 -0.40 -13.52 -10.82
N ILE A 109 0.64 -14.22 -10.38
CA ILE A 109 0.81 -14.73 -9.03
C ILE A 109 1.90 -13.90 -8.34
N TYR A 110 1.62 -13.49 -7.10
CA TYR A 110 2.60 -12.85 -6.24
C TYR A 110 2.95 -13.81 -5.10
N THR A 111 4.23 -14.06 -4.89
CA THR A 111 4.72 -14.73 -3.69
C THR A 111 5.28 -13.68 -2.75
N LEU A 112 4.71 -13.61 -1.55
CA LEU A 112 5.08 -12.68 -0.50
C LEU A 112 5.87 -13.44 0.57
N VAL A 113 7.01 -12.91 0.99
CA VAL A 113 7.84 -13.51 2.04
C VAL A 113 8.07 -12.50 3.16
N SER A 114 7.76 -12.88 4.40
CA SER A 114 8.00 -12.05 5.59
C SER A 114 7.98 -12.86 6.89
N THR A 115 8.73 -12.43 7.89
CA THR A 115 8.65 -13.01 9.25
C THR A 115 7.34 -12.68 9.97
N GLN A 116 6.59 -11.72 9.45
CA GLN A 116 5.31 -11.26 10.00
C GLN A 116 4.10 -11.90 9.29
N MET A 117 4.31 -12.92 8.45
CA MET A 117 3.27 -13.45 7.55
C MET A 117 2.03 -13.96 8.29
N LYS A 118 2.20 -14.53 9.49
CA LYS A 118 1.08 -14.96 10.35
C LYS A 118 0.06 -13.85 10.62
N PHE A 119 0.50 -12.60 10.76
CA PHE A 119 -0.39 -11.46 11.02
C PHE A 119 -1.16 -11.07 9.77
N LEU A 120 -0.48 -10.97 8.62
CA LEU A 120 -1.10 -10.69 7.33
C LEU A 120 -2.15 -11.75 6.98
N ALA A 121 -1.78 -13.04 7.06
CA ALA A 121 -2.71 -14.13 6.82
C ALA A 121 -3.91 -14.11 7.78
N GLY A 122 -3.67 -13.80 9.06
CA GLY A 122 -4.73 -13.65 10.06
C GLY A 122 -5.71 -12.51 9.76
N ILE A 123 -5.23 -11.39 9.22
CA ILE A 123 -6.09 -10.28 8.78
C ILE A 123 -6.91 -10.71 7.55
N LEU A 124 -6.26 -11.28 6.52
CA LEU A 124 -6.93 -11.70 5.29
C LEU A 124 -8.03 -12.74 5.54
N GLN A 125 -7.80 -13.68 6.46
CA GLN A 125 -8.81 -14.67 6.85
C GLN A 125 -10.09 -14.04 7.42
N LYS A 126 -10.01 -12.87 8.06
CA LYS A 126 -11.21 -12.19 8.60
C LYS A 126 -12.10 -11.65 7.48
N PHE A 127 -11.51 -11.28 6.35
CA PHE A 127 -12.22 -10.72 5.21
C PHE A 127 -12.68 -11.79 4.21
N GLN A 128 -11.94 -12.91 4.06
CA GLN A 128 -12.25 -13.97 3.10
C GLN A 128 -13.15 -15.10 3.63
N LYS A 129 -13.52 -15.11 4.93
CA LYS A 129 -14.45 -16.09 5.53
C LYS A 129 -15.93 -15.65 5.47
N ARG A 130 -16.28 -14.68 4.63
CA ARG A 130 -17.66 -14.22 4.44
C ARG A 130 -18.20 -14.65 3.10
#